data_AF-A0A522YEU2-F1
#
_entry.id   AF-A0A522YEU2-F1
#
_cell.length_a   1.000
_cell.length_b   1.000
_cell.length_c   1.000
_cell.angle_alpha   90.00
_cell.angle_beta   90.00
_cell.angle_gamma   90.00
#
_symmetry.space_group_name_H-M   'P 1'
#
loop_
_entity.id
_entity.type
_entity.pdbx_description
1 polymer ?
#
loop_
_entity_poly.entity_id
_entity_poly.type
_entity_poly.pdbx_seq_one_letter_code
_entity_poly.pdbx_strand_id
1 'polypeptide(L)' 'MLGRRLKVGDRVRVVGVPDLAGMSPSAQVEFLAALKALRRRPRKVRGFDARGNADLMVRIAGDLHILSLEPGLLEWTR' A
#
# COMPACT_ATOMS: atom_id res chain seq x y z
N MET A 1 -8.06 5.65 23.95
CA MET A 1 -8.77 5.91 22.67
C MET A 1 -8.74 4.65 21.85
N LEU A 2 -9.89 4.04 21.56
CA LEU A 2 -9.95 2.93 20.58
C LEU A 2 -9.58 3.51 19.21
N GLY A 3 -8.40 3.15 18.72
CA GLY A 3 -7.90 3.61 17.42
C GLY A 3 -8.88 3.25 16.31
N ARG A 4 -9.16 4.21 15.42
CA ARG A 4 -9.99 3.98 14.24
C ARG A 4 -9.37 2.81 13.45
N ARG A 5 -10.14 1.75 13.19
CA ARG A 5 -9.68 0.61 12.38
C ARG A 5 -9.84 0.95 10.89
N LEU A 6 -8.83 0.63 10.10
CA LEU A 6 -8.85 0.81 8.65
C LEU A 6 -9.93 -0.09 8.02
N LYS A 7 -10.66 0.42 7.03
CA LYS A 7 -11.74 -0.31 6.34
C LYS A 7 -11.61 -0.21 4.82
N VAL A 8 -12.23 -1.16 4.12
CA VAL A 8 -12.40 -1.06 2.66
C VAL A 8 -13.13 0.24 2.33
N GLY A 9 -12.64 0.96 1.32
CA GLY A 9 -13.16 2.25 0.90
C GLY A 9 -12.54 3.46 1.59
N ASP A 10 -11.84 3.30 2.72
CA ASP A 10 -11.08 4.39 3.35
C ASP A 10 -10.04 4.93 2.37
N ARG A 11 -9.83 6.25 2.41
CA ARG A 11 -8.82 6.93 1.61
C ARG A 11 -7.59 7.21 2.47
N VAL A 12 -6.45 6.69 2.04
CA VAL A 12 -5.19 6.74 2.78
C VAL A 12 -4.01 7.19 1.93
N ARG A 13 -2.98 7.74 2.56
CA ARG A 13 -1.65 7.94 1.95
C ARG A 13 -0.68 6.92 2.54
N VAL A 14 0.30 6.53 1.73
CA VAL A 14 1.42 5.70 2.17
C VAL A 14 2.48 6.61 2.80
N VAL A 15 2.78 6.38 4.07
CA VAL A 15 3.74 7.18 4.85
C VAL A 15 5.05 6.45 5.14
N GLY A 16 5.00 5.12 5.22
CA GLY A 16 6.18 4.28 5.46
C GLY A 16 6.64 3.48 4.24
N VAL A 17 7.70 2.70 4.45
CA VAL A 17 8.23 1.70 3.53
C VAL A 17 8.34 0.40 4.33
N PRO A 18 7.80 -0.73 3.86
CA PRO A 18 7.93 -2.00 4.57
C PRO A 18 9.36 -2.52 4.49
N ASP A 19 9.70 -3.43 5.41
CA ASP A 19 10.91 -4.23 5.26
C ASP A 19 10.78 -5.17 4.06
N LEU A 20 11.82 -5.18 3.21
CA LEU A 20 11.89 -5.99 2.00
C LEU A 20 12.89 -7.14 2.12
N ALA A 21 13.46 -7.35 3.32
CA ALA A 21 14.35 -8.47 3.61
C ALA A 21 13.62 -9.80 3.37
N GLY A 22 13.96 -10.47 2.26
CA GLY A 22 13.31 -11.70 1.80
C GLY A 22 12.79 -11.63 0.36
N MET A 23 12.70 -10.43 -0.22
CA MET A 23 12.42 -10.27 -1.66
C MET A 23 13.70 -10.39 -2.48
N SER A 24 13.59 -10.98 -3.68
CA SER A 24 14.68 -10.95 -4.66
C SER A 24 14.95 -9.50 -5.12
N PRO A 25 16.18 -9.18 -5.58
CA PRO A 25 16.51 -7.83 -6.03
C PRO A 25 15.57 -7.28 -7.12
N SER A 26 15.16 -8.10 -8.08
CA SER A 26 14.21 -7.69 -9.13
C SER A 26 12.83 -7.35 -8.56
N ALA A 27 12.32 -8.19 -7.65
CA ALA A 27 11.03 -7.96 -7.01
C ALA A 27 11.06 -6.68 -6.14
N GLN A 28 12.18 -6.38 -5.48
CA GLN A 28 12.35 -5.13 -4.74
C GLN A 28 12.26 -3.90 -5.65
N VAL A 29 12.89 -3.95 -6.83
CA VAL A 29 12.84 -2.84 -7.80
C VAL A 29 11.40 -2.59 -8.26
N GLU A 30 10.68 -3.63 -8.65
CA GLU A 30 9.27 -3.53 -9.06
C GLU A 30 8.38 -3.00 -7.93
N PHE A 31 8.57 -3.53 -6.71
CA PHE A 31 7.84 -3.09 -5.54
C PHE A 31 8.08 -1.60 -5.25
N LEU A 32 9.33 -1.14 -5.26
CA LEU A 32 9.68 0.25 -4.99
C LEU A 32 9.15 1.19 -6.07
N ALA A 33 9.14 0.78 -7.34
CA ALA A 33 8.53 1.56 -8.42
C ALA A 33 7.02 1.78 -8.18
N ALA A 34 6.31 0.72 -7.79
CA ALA A 34 4.89 0.81 -7.48
C ALA A 34 4.60 1.57 -6.19
N LEU A 35 5.41 1.38 -5.15
CA LEU A 35 5.32 2.14 -3.91
C LEU A 35 5.51 3.64 -4.15
N LYS A 36 6.51 4.03 -4.97
CA LYS A 36 6.72 5.42 -5.38
C LYS A 36 5.48 6.01 -6.07
N ALA A 37 4.82 5.24 -6.92
CA ALA A 37 3.58 5.67 -7.59
C ALA A 37 2.37 5.75 -6.64
N LEU A 38 2.30 4.89 -5.62
CA LEU A 38 1.29 4.95 -4.57
C LEU A 38 1.45 6.20 -3.70
N ARG A 39 2.68 6.55 -3.30
CA ARG A 39 2.97 7.72 -2.43
C ARG A 39 2.58 9.07 -3.05
N ARG A 40 2.47 9.17 -4.38
CA ARG A 40 2.13 10.43 -5.07
C ARG A 40 0.75 10.98 -4.74
N ARG A 41 -0.22 10.13 -4.40
CA ARG A 41 -1.61 10.56 -4.15
C ARG A 41 -2.35 9.58 -3.24
N PRO A 42 -3.36 10.07 -2.49
CA PRO A 42 -4.19 9.20 -1.67
C PRO A 42 -4.88 8.11 -2.48
N ARG A 43 -4.98 6.92 -1.91
CA ARG A 43 -5.55 5.71 -2.52
C ARG A 43 -6.69 5.20 -1.66
N LYS A 44 -7.66 4.57 -2.32
CA LYS A 44 -8.71 3.83 -1.63
C LYS A 44 -8.18 2.45 -1.26
N VAL A 45 -8.42 2.02 -0.03
CA VAL A 45 -8.24 0.63 0.39
C VAL A 45 -9.23 -0.23 -0.39
N ARG A 46 -8.73 -1.25 -1.10
CA ARG A 46 -9.56 -2.13 -1.95
C ARG A 46 -9.95 -3.42 -1.28
N GLY A 47 -9.13 -3.89 -0.37
CA GLY A 47 -9.27 -5.17 0.29
C GLY A 47 -8.21 -5.32 1.36
N PHE A 48 -8.18 -6.51 1.94
CA PHE A 48 -7.14 -6.92 2.86
C PHE A 48 -6.71 -8.33 2.48
N ASP A 49 -5.41 -8.59 2.56
CA ASP A 49 -4.89 -9.94 2.42
C ASP A 49 -5.17 -10.78 3.68
N ALA A 50 -4.81 -12.07 3.64
CA ALA A 50 -5.00 -13.00 4.76
C ALA A 50 -4.20 -12.60 6.04
N ARG A 51 -3.23 -11.69 5.93
CA ARG A 51 -2.42 -11.18 7.04
C ARG A 51 -2.93 -9.84 7.58
N GLY A 52 -3.98 -9.27 6.96
CA GLY A 52 -4.57 -8.00 7.35
C GLY A 52 -3.86 -6.78 6.75
N ASN A 53 -2.98 -6.96 5.77
CA ASN A 53 -2.40 -5.85 5.01
C ASN A 53 -3.43 -5.28 4.05
N ALA A 54 -3.46 -3.96 3.89
CA ALA A 54 -4.41 -3.28 3.05
C ALA A 54 -3.95 -3.26 1.58
N ASP A 55 -4.83 -3.68 0.68
CA ASP A 55 -4.54 -3.68 -0.75
C ASP A 55 -4.76 -2.30 -1.36
N LEU A 56 -3.68 -1.75 -1.92
CA LEU A 56 -3.69 -0.53 -2.71
C LEU A 56 -3.34 -0.81 -4.16
N MET A 57 -4.08 -0.19 -5.06
CA MET A 57 -3.90 -0.36 -6.50
C MET A 57 -3.29 0.87 -7.15
N VAL A 58 -2.36 0.65 -8.07
CA VAL A 58 -1.79 1.68 -8.95
C VAL A 58 -1.60 1.13 -10.35
N ARG A 59 -1.77 2.00 -11.36
CA ARG A 59 -1.39 1.69 -12.73
C ARG A 59 -0.07 2.36 -13.07
N ILE A 60 0.86 1.60 -13.66
CA ILE A 60 2.18 2.07 -14.12
C ILE A 60 2.35 1.56 -15.54
N ALA A 61 2.62 2.46 -16.49
CA ALA A 61 2.78 2.11 -17.91
C ALA A 61 1.61 1.28 -18.51
N GLY A 62 0.41 1.33 -17.93
CA GLY A 62 -0.77 0.55 -18.36
C GLY A 62 -1.06 -0.64 -17.47
N ASP A 63 -0.03 -1.22 -16.85
CA ASP A 63 -0.12 -2.41 -16.00
C ASP A 63 -0.69 -2.09 -14.62
N LEU A 64 -1.51 -3.01 -14.11
CA LEU A 64 -2.11 -2.91 -12.79
C LEU A 64 -1.19 -3.58 -11.76
N HIS A 65 -0.72 -2.79 -10.80
CA HIS A 65 0.01 -3.28 -9.63
C HIS A 65 -0.86 -3.18 -8.39
N ILE A 66 -0.84 -4.24 -7.59
CA ILE A 66 -1.51 -4.33 -6.29
C ILE A 66 -0.43 -4.54 -5.25
N LEU A 67 -0.38 -3.65 -4.26
CA LEU A 67 0.53 -3.77 -3.13
C LEU A 67 -0.30 -3.89 -1.86
N SER A 68 -0.05 -4.95 -1.10
CA SER A 68 -0.60 -5.17 0.23
C SER A 68 0.35 -4.54 1.24
N LEU A 69 -0.09 -3.51 1.95
CA LEU A 69 0.73 -2.75 2.90
C LEU A 69 0.18 -2.86 4.32
N GLU A 70 1.08 -3.01 5.28
CA GLU A 70 0.72 -3.01 6.70
C GLU A 70 -0.03 -1.71 7.07
N PRO A 71 -1.10 -1.78 7.88
CA PRO A 71 -1.85 -0.58 8.27
C PRO A 71 -1.01 0.51 8.95
N GLY A 72 0.08 0.14 9.63
CA GLY A 72 1.02 1.08 10.26
C GLY A 72 1.80 1.95 9.26
N LEU A 73 1.81 1.60 7.98
CA LEU A 73 2.45 2.37 6.91
C LEU A 73 1.48 3.34 6.22
N LEU A 74 0.24 3.45 6.72
CA LEU A 74 -0.86 4.17 6.10
C LEU A 74 -1.45 5.22 7.05
N GLU A 75 -1.81 6.38 6.49
CA GLU A 75 -2.54 7.43 7.21
C GLU A 75 -3.80 7.82 6.46
N TRP A 76 -4.92 7.97 7.18
CA TRP A 76 -6.15 8.52 6.60
C TRP A 76 -5.91 9.91 6.04
N THR A 77 -6.51 10.18 4.90
CA THR A 77 -6.66 11.55 4.44
C THR A 77 -7.94 12.15 4.97
N ARG A 78 -7.86 13.40 5.42
CA ARG A 78 -9.03 14.24 5.68
C ARG A 78 -9.82 14.46 4.38
#